data_AF-A0A949HUP9-F1
#
_entry.id   AF-A0A949HUP9-F1
#
_cell.length_a   1.000
_cell.length_b   1.000
_cell.length_c   1.000
_cell.angle_alpha   90.00
_cell.angle_beta   90.00
_cell.angle_gamma   90.00
#
_symmetry.space_group_name_H-M   'P 1'
#
loop_
_entity.id
_entity.type
_entity.pdbx_description
1 polymer ?
#
loop_
_entity_poly.entity_id
_entity_poly.type
_entity_poly.pdbx_seq_one_letter_code
_entity_poly.pdbx_strand_id
1 'polypeptide(L)' 'MISNYHVVKDAAQVRLVTSAGTIPATVVQVDAANDLALLKADGHFACLPVISSRAVKLSGTVATV' A
#
# COMPACT_ATOMS: atom_id res chain seq x y z
N MET A 1 -5.38 -0.02 -1.84
CA MET A 1 -3.94 0.32 -1.73
C MET A 1 -3.38 -0.38 -0.51
N ILE A 2 -2.14 -0.86 -0.54
CA ILE A 2 -1.53 -1.60 0.60
C ILE A 2 -0.41 -0.74 1.19
N SER A 3 -0.34 -0.67 2.51
CA SER A 3 0.70 0.02 3.28
C SER A 3 1.10 -0.83 4.50
N ASN A 4 2.03 -0.34 5.31
CA ASN A 4 2.42 -1.00 6.55
C ASN A 4 1.44 -0.67 7.68
N TYR A 5 1.17 -1.63 8.57
CA TYR A 5 0.33 -1.38 9.75
C TYR A 5 0.96 -0.32 10.67
N HIS A 6 2.28 -0.36 10.88
CA HIS A 6 2.99 0.65 11.68
C HIS A 6 2.77 2.07 11.18
N VAL A 7 2.58 2.27 9.87
CA VAL A 7 2.39 3.61 9.28
C VAL A 7 0.99 4.16 9.56
N VAL A 8 0.01 3.29 9.73
CA VAL A 8 -1.40 3.69 9.91
C VAL A 8 -1.89 3.52 11.35
N LYS A 9 -1.14 2.83 12.22
CA LYS A 9 -1.52 2.68 13.63
C LYS A 9 -1.57 4.05 14.30
N ASP A 10 -2.62 4.27 15.09
CA ASP A 10 -2.93 5.54 15.79
C ASP A 10 -3.18 6.77 14.89
N ALA A 11 -3.30 6.59 13.57
CA ALA A 11 -3.62 7.68 12.65
C ALA A 11 -5.10 8.07 12.77
N ALA A 12 -5.38 9.29 13.26
CA ALA A 12 -6.74 9.83 13.33
C ALA A 12 -7.33 10.13 11.94
N GLN A 13 -6.47 10.43 10.95
CA GLN A 13 -6.84 10.63 9.55
C GLN A 13 -5.73 10.10 8.65
N VAL A 14 -6.10 9.40 7.58
CA VAL A 14 -5.16 8.95 6.53
C VAL A 14 -5.46 9.73 5.25
N ARG A 15 -4.43 10.33 4.65
CA ARG A 15 -4.53 11.07 3.39
C ARG A 15 -3.49 10.58 2.41
N LEU A 16 -3.91 10.32 1.18
CA LEU A 16 -3.05 9.88 0.09
C LEU A 16 -2.60 11.09 -0.72
N VAL A 17 -1.29 11.28 -0.88
CA VAL A 17 -0.74 12.28 -1.78
C VAL A 17 -0.38 11.60 -3.09
N THR A 18 -1.01 12.01 -4.17
CA THR A 18 -0.76 11.54 -5.53
C THR A 18 -0.33 12.70 -6.43
N SER A 19 0.15 12.41 -7.64
CA SER A 19 0.41 13.45 -8.64
C SER A 19 -0.83 14.27 -9.02
N ALA A 20 -2.03 13.71 -8.82
CA ALA A 20 -3.31 14.37 -9.07
C ALA A 20 -3.82 15.20 -7.87
N GLY A 21 -3.15 15.14 -6.71
CA GLY A 21 -3.55 15.85 -5.49
C GLY A 21 -3.69 14.95 -4.27
N THR A 22 -4.27 15.52 -3.20
CA THR A 22 -4.46 14.83 -1.91
C THR A 22 -5.89 14.28 -1.79
N ILE A 23 -6.02 12.98 -1.51
CA ILE A 23 -7.29 12.27 -1.43
C ILE A 23 -7.44 11.64 -0.03
N PRO A 24 -8.59 11.76 0.65
CA PRO A 24 -8.80 11.06 1.91
C PRO A 24 -8.82 9.54 1.70
N ALA A 25 -8.21 8.80 2.62
CA ALA A 25 -8.22 7.34 2.63
C ALA A 25 -8.73 6.81 3.97
N THR A 26 -9.35 5.64 3.93
CA THR A 26 -9.87 4.92 5.09
C THR A 26 -9.18 3.58 5.22
N VAL A 27 -8.94 3.15 6.46
CA VAL A 27 -8.40 1.82 6.76
C VAL A 27 -9.55 0.82 6.66
N VAL A 28 -9.43 -0.14 5.73
CA VAL A 28 -10.43 -1.19 5.54
C VAL A 28 -10.11 -2.39 6.42
N GLN A 29 -8.84 -2.78 6.44
CA GLN A 29 -8.38 -3.95 7.18
C GLN A 29 -6.92 -3.77 7.59
N VAL A 30 -6.57 -4.35 8.73
CA VAL A 30 -5.19 -4.39 9.24
C VAL A 30 -4.80 -5.82 9.58
N ASP A 31 -3.55 -6.15 9.32
CA ASP A 31 -2.89 -7.36 9.79
C ASP A 31 -1.63 -6.94 10.55
N ALA A 32 -1.76 -6.87 11.88
CA ALA A 32 -0.67 -6.46 12.75
C ALA A 32 0.45 -7.51 12.85
N ALA A 33 0.18 -8.79 12.56
CA ALA A 33 1.16 -9.86 12.66
C ALA A 33 2.17 -9.82 11.50
N ASN A 34 1.71 -9.43 10.31
CA ASN A 34 2.54 -9.26 9.11
C ASN A 34 2.88 -7.79 8.80
N ASP A 35 2.51 -6.87 9.69
CA ASP A 35 2.68 -5.42 9.54
C ASP A 35 2.05 -4.86 8.24
N LEU A 36 0.85 -5.31 7.87
CA LEU A 36 0.13 -4.89 6.67
C LEU A 36 -1.15 -4.11 6.97
N ALA A 37 -1.46 -3.13 6.13
CA ALA A 37 -2.68 -2.35 6.17
C ALA A 37 -3.27 -2.17 4.78
N LEU A 38 -4.58 -2.44 4.67
CA LEU A 38 -5.36 -2.20 3.47
C LEU A 38 -6.10 -0.88 3.59
N LEU A 39 -5.83 0.03 2.65
CA LEU A 39 -6.43 1.35 2.56
C LEU A 39 -7.37 1.45 1.35
N LYS A 40 -8.52 2.09 1.55
CA LYS A 40 -9.47 2.49 0.51
C LYS A 40 -9.47 4.01 0.37
N ALA A 41 -9.26 4.48 -0.84
CA ALA A 41 -9.48 5.86 -1.24
C ALA A 41 -10.49 5.88 -2.39
N ASP A 42 -11.35 6.89 -2.44
CA ASP A 42 -12.28 7.06 -3.55
C ASP A 42 -11.57 7.72 -4.73
N GLY A 43 -11.71 7.15 -5.92
CA GLY A 43 -11.05 7.63 -7.13
C GLY A 43 -10.73 6.51 -8.12
N HIS A 44 -10.10 6.88 -9.23
CA HIS A 44 -9.62 5.94 -10.25
C HIS A 44 -8.11 5.79 -10.13
N PHE A 45 -7.63 4.58 -9.86
CA PHE A 45 -6.22 4.28 -9.65
C PHE A 45 -5.78 3.15 -10.58
N ALA A 46 -4.59 3.28 -11.17
CA ALA A 46 -3.98 2.18 -11.91
C ALA A 46 -3.45 1.13 -10.93
N CYS A 47 -3.92 -0.11 -11.04
CA CYS A 47 -3.40 -1.22 -10.24
C CYS A 47 -2.00 -1.60 -10.69
N LEU A 48 -1.07 -1.73 -9.75
CA LEU A 48 0.26 -2.28 -10.04
C LEU A 48 0.16 -3.81 -10.24
N PRO A 49 0.79 -4.38 -11.29
CA PRO A 49 0.81 -5.82 -11.49
C PRO A 49 1.53 -6.52 -10.33
N VAL A 50 0.89 -7.53 -9.75
CA VAL A 50 1.49 -8.37 -8.70
C VAL A 50 1.85 -9.73 -9.30
N ILE A 51 3.15 -10.01 -9.37
CA ILE A 51 3.67 -11.31 -9.81
C ILE A 51 4.10 -12.15 -8.59
N SER A 52 4.13 -13.47 -8.75
CA SER A 52 4.58 -14.37 -7.68
C SER A 52 6.03 -14.10 -7.30
N SER A 53 6.27 -13.74 -6.03
CA SER A 53 7.62 -13.55 -5.48
C SER A 53 8.45 -14.84 -5.47
N ARG A 54 7.81 -16.02 -5.53
CA ARG A 54 8.49 -17.33 -5.54
C ARG A 54 9.32 -17.58 -6.80
N ALA A 55 9.05 -16.85 -7.88
CA ALA A 55 9.80 -16.94 -9.13
C ALA A 55 11.06 -16.06 -9.13
N VAL A 56 11.24 -15.21 -8.11
CA VAL A 56 12.40 -14.32 -7.99
C VAL A 56 13.62 -15.15 -7.57
N LYS A 57 14.71 -15.04 -8.34
CA LYS A 57 16.01 -15.64 -8.02
C LYS A 57 16.93 -14.61 -7.37
N LEU A 58 17.82 -15.05 -6.48
CA LEU A 58 18.96 -14.23 -6.07
C LEU A 58 19.71 -13.77 -7.34
N SER A 59 20.13 -12.51 -7.37
CA SER A 59 20.74 -11.82 -8.54
C SER A 59 19.77 -11.28 -9.61
N GLY A 60 18.45 -11.29 -9.37
CA GLY A 60 17.51 -10.54 -10.21
C GLY A 60 17.63 -9.03 -9.99
N THR A 61 17.54 -8.23 -11.06
CA THR A 61 17.43 -6.76 -10.94
C THR A 61 16.09 -6.41 -10.30
N VAL A 62 16.14 -5.66 -9.21
CA VAL A 62 14.96 -5.18 -8.47
C VAL A 62 14.93 -3.65 -8.45
N ALA A 63 13.74 -3.08 -8.54
CA ALA A 63 13.51 -1.66 -8.31
C ALA A 63 12.42 -1.52 -7.23
N THR A 64 12.64 -0.59 -6.30
CA THR A 64 11.66 -0.23 -5.28
C THR A 64 10.86 0.96 -5.81
N VAL A 65 9.53 0.83 -5.81
CA VAL A 65 8.57 1.81 -6.37
C VAL A 65 7.62 2.33 -5.31
#